data_AF-A0A1U9W132-F1
#
_entry.id   AF-A0A1U9W132-F1
#
_cell.length_a   1.000
_cell.length_b   1.000
_cell.length_c   1.000
_cell.angle_alpha   90.00
_cell.angle_beta   90.00
_cell.angle_gamma   90.00
#
_symmetry.space_group_name_H-M   'P 1'
#
loop_
_entity.id
_entity.type
_entity.pdbx_description
1 polymer ?
#
loop_
_entity_poly.entity_id
_entity_poly.type
_entity_poly.pdbx_seq_one_letter_code
_entity_poly.pdbx_strand_id
1 'polypeptide(L)'
;NTTIVPVRCEGFRGVSQSLGHHIANDAIRDWVFDTTEVAYEAGRYDVNVIGDYNIGGDAWASRILLEEIGLHVVGNWSGDATLAEIERAPKAKLNLIHCYRSMNYICRHMEEKYGVPWMEYNFFGPSQIEASLRQIAKHF
;
A
#
# COMPACT_ATOMS: atom_id res chain seq x y z
N ASN A 1 20.66 16.30 -3.66
CA ASN A 1 19.42 16.12 -4.43
C ASN A 1 18.44 15.42 -3.51
N THR A 2 17.32 16.04 -3.15
CA THR A 2 16.41 15.55 -2.09
C THR A 2 14.98 15.61 -2.60
N THR A 3 14.21 14.54 -2.40
CA THR A 3 12.79 14.50 -2.74
C THR A 3 12.00 15.47 -1.84
N ILE A 4 11.30 16.43 -2.45
CA ILE A 4 10.44 17.41 -1.75
C ILE A 4 9.04 17.28 -2.35
N VAL A 5 8.06 16.93 -1.51
CA VAL A 5 6.68 16.66 -1.94
C VAL A 5 5.74 17.78 -1.46
N PRO A 6 5.29 18.68 -2.35
CA PRO A 6 4.29 19.67 -1.98
C PRO A 6 2.90 19.04 -1.92
N VAL A 7 2.23 19.13 -0.76
CA VAL A 7 0.89 18.59 -0.55
C VAL A 7 -0.10 19.72 -0.25
N ARG A 8 -1.10 19.90 -1.12
CA ARG A 8 -2.13 20.95 -0.98
C ARG A 8 -3.35 20.46 -0.22
N CYS A 9 -3.13 20.04 1.03
CA CYS A 9 -4.15 19.47 1.91
C CYS A 9 -4.69 20.50 2.92
N GLU A 10 -4.88 21.75 2.50
CA GLU A 10 -5.41 22.79 3.39
C GLU A 10 -6.82 22.41 3.89
N GLY A 11 -7.07 22.59 5.20
CA GLY A 11 -8.28 22.06 5.87
C GLY A 11 -9.63 22.64 5.42
N PHE A 12 -9.61 23.70 4.60
CA PHE A 12 -10.83 24.23 3.96
C PHE A 12 -11.21 23.48 2.67
N ARG A 13 -10.37 22.55 2.19
CA ARG A 13 -10.66 21.76 0.99
C ARG A 13 -11.50 20.54 1.36
N GLY A 14 -12.59 20.34 0.62
CA GLY A 14 -13.47 19.20 0.80
C GLY A 14 -14.35 19.37 2.04
N VAL A 15 -14.83 18.24 2.57
CA VAL A 15 -15.82 18.22 3.66
C VAL A 15 -15.45 17.28 4.81
N SER A 16 -14.35 16.54 4.67
CA SER A 16 -13.86 15.56 5.64
C SER A 16 -12.42 15.18 5.35
N GLN A 17 -11.83 14.35 6.21
CA GLN A 17 -10.50 13.74 6.03
C GLN A 17 -10.35 13.02 4.67
N SER A 18 -11.47 12.57 4.09
CA SER A 18 -11.51 11.81 2.84
C SER A 18 -10.83 12.52 1.68
N LEU A 19 -11.01 13.84 1.53
CA LEU A 19 -10.33 14.56 0.45
C LEU A 19 -8.83 14.67 0.71
N GLY A 20 -8.42 14.80 1.98
CA GLY A 20 -7.02 14.75 2.38
C GLY A 20 -6.34 13.44 1.97
N HIS A 21 -7.04 12.30 2.11
CA HIS A 21 -6.53 11.01 1.63
C HIS A 21 -6.27 11.04 0.13
N HIS A 22 -7.25 11.51 -0.66
CA HIS A 22 -7.11 11.59 -2.12
C HIS A 22 -5.93 12.49 -2.53
N ILE A 23 -5.85 13.69 -1.95
CA ILE A 23 -4.76 14.65 -2.21
C ILE A 23 -3.39 14.05 -1.87
N ALA A 24 -3.28 13.31 -0.75
CA ALA A 24 -2.04 12.66 -0.36
C ALA A 24 -1.63 11.54 -1.34
N ASN A 25 -2.59 10.75 -1.83
CA ASN A 25 -2.32 9.71 -2.83
C ASN A 25 -1.83 10.33 -4.14
N ASP A 26 -2.48 11.41 -4.60
CA ASP A 26 -2.07 12.15 -5.79
C ASP A 26 -0.65 12.74 -5.65
N ALA A 27 -0.31 13.25 -4.46
CA ALA A 27 1.03 13.78 -4.22
C ALA A 27 2.12 12.69 -4.30
N ILE A 28 1.86 11.48 -3.77
CA ILE A 28 2.79 10.34 -3.93
C ILE A 28 2.92 9.94 -5.39
N ARG A 29 1.81 9.86 -6.13
CA ARG A 29 1.83 9.60 -7.57
C ARG A 29 2.75 10.60 -8.30
N ASP A 30 2.47 11.89 -8.13
CA ASP A 30 3.07 12.93 -8.97
C ASP A 30 4.53 13.23 -8.60
N TRP A 31 4.91 13.07 -7.34
CA TRP A 31 6.22 13.53 -6.83
C TRP A 31 7.16 12.42 -6.38
N VAL A 32 6.66 11.19 -6.17
CA VAL A 32 7.49 10.04 -5.76
C VAL A 32 7.59 9.02 -6.89
N PHE A 33 6.46 8.56 -7.43
CA PHE A 33 6.46 7.53 -8.47
C PHE A 33 6.95 8.04 -9.82
N ASP A 34 6.51 9.23 -10.23
CA ASP A 34 6.77 9.75 -11.57
C ASP A 34 8.18 10.35 -11.74
N THR A 35 8.95 10.44 -10.65
CA THR A 35 10.25 11.14 -10.60
C THR A 35 11.44 10.22 -10.36
N THR A 36 11.21 8.95 -9.99
CA THR A 36 12.26 8.06 -9.48
C THR A 36 12.35 6.77 -10.30
N GLU A 37 13.50 6.55 -10.94
CA GLU A 37 13.83 5.23 -11.47
C GLU A 37 14.38 4.36 -10.34
N VAL A 38 13.62 3.32 -9.98
CA VAL A 38 13.93 2.48 -8.81
C VAL A 38 14.57 1.17 -9.28
N ALA A 39 15.84 1.00 -8.90
CA ALA A 39 16.59 -0.24 -9.09
C ALA A 39 16.16 -1.29 -8.04
N TYR A 40 15.00 -1.90 -8.28
CA TYR A 40 14.47 -3.02 -7.49
C TYR A 40 13.93 -4.10 -8.41
N GLU A 41 14.43 -5.32 -8.24
CA GLU A 41 13.97 -6.51 -8.95
C GLU A 41 13.01 -7.28 -8.05
N ALA A 42 11.74 -7.35 -8.46
CA ALA A 42 10.71 -7.97 -7.64
C ALA A 42 10.67 -9.49 -7.80
N GLY A 43 10.64 -10.19 -6.67
CA GLY A 43 10.42 -11.63 -6.57
C GLY A 43 8.99 -12.03 -6.95
N ARG A 44 8.78 -13.35 -7.15
CA ARG A 44 7.45 -13.89 -7.53
C ARG A 44 6.37 -13.67 -6.46
N TYR A 45 6.76 -13.57 -5.20
CA TYR A 45 5.86 -13.51 -4.04
C TYR A 45 5.85 -12.14 -3.35
N ASP A 46 6.33 -11.11 -4.04
CA ASP A 46 6.41 -9.75 -3.53
C ASP A 46 5.03 -9.09 -3.49
N VAL A 47 4.62 -8.62 -2.31
CA VAL A 47 3.34 -7.92 -2.10
C VAL A 47 3.54 -6.61 -1.35
N ASN A 48 2.63 -5.66 -1.55
CA ASN A 48 2.52 -4.47 -0.69
C ASN A 48 1.33 -4.61 0.25
N VAL A 49 1.48 -4.18 1.50
CA VAL A 49 0.36 -3.93 2.40
C VAL A 49 -0.02 -2.46 2.27
N ILE A 50 -1.25 -2.19 1.86
CA ILE A 50 -1.74 -0.86 1.52
C ILE A 50 -2.87 -0.42 2.45
N GLY A 51 -2.75 0.77 3.04
CA GLY A 51 -3.76 1.33 3.93
C GLY A 51 -3.78 0.70 5.32
N ASP A 52 -2.64 0.24 5.81
CA ASP A 52 -2.43 -0.11 7.22
C ASP A 52 -1.45 0.91 7.84
N TYR A 53 -1.91 1.60 8.88
CA TYR A 53 -1.18 2.68 9.55
C TYR A 53 -0.41 2.22 10.79
N ASN A 54 -0.35 0.91 11.03
CA ASN A 54 0.38 0.27 12.11
C ASN A 54 -0.02 0.79 13.50
N ILE A 55 -1.32 1.05 13.72
CA ILE A 55 -1.83 1.51 15.00
C ILE A 55 -1.55 0.44 16.05
N GLY A 56 -0.76 0.75 17.07
CA GLY A 56 -0.42 -0.21 18.13
C GLY A 56 0.32 -1.48 17.66
N GLY A 57 0.87 -1.50 16.44
CA GLY A 57 1.56 -2.67 15.87
C GLY A 57 0.72 -3.55 14.92
N ASP A 58 -0.48 -3.09 14.50
CA ASP A 58 -1.38 -3.85 13.61
C ASP A 58 -0.72 -4.34 12.31
N ALA A 59 0.08 -3.49 11.66
CA ALA A 59 0.76 -3.84 10.40
C ALA A 59 1.86 -4.88 10.62
N TRP A 60 2.55 -4.84 11.76
CA TRP A 60 3.56 -5.83 12.11
C TRP A 60 2.94 -7.21 12.33
N ALA A 61 1.83 -7.28 13.07
CA ALA A 61 1.12 -8.54 13.29
C ALA A 61 0.57 -9.10 11.96
N SER A 62 0.04 -8.23 11.09
CA SER A 62 -0.41 -8.60 9.75
C SER A 62 0.74 -9.12 8.88
N ARG A 63 1.88 -8.42 8.90
CA ARG A 63 3.08 -8.79 8.14
C ARG A 63 3.61 -10.18 8.51
N ILE A 64 3.66 -10.51 9.80
CA ILE A 64 4.09 -11.84 10.26
C ILE A 64 3.27 -12.93 9.58
N LEU A 65 1.95 -12.81 9.57
CA LEU A 65 1.07 -13.82 8.96
C LEU A 65 1.29 -13.94 7.44
N LEU A 66 1.50 -12.82 6.75
CA LEU A 66 1.77 -12.81 5.30
C LEU A 66 3.12 -13.46 4.97
N GLU A 67 4.15 -13.18 5.77
CA GLU A 67 5.48 -13.77 5.59
C GLU A 67 5.52 -15.25 5.96
N GLU A 68 4.78 -15.68 7.00
CA GLU A 68 4.65 -17.09 7.38
C GLU A 68 3.98 -17.96 6.31
N ILE A 69 3.09 -17.40 5.47
CA ILE A 69 2.52 -18.09 4.31
C ILE A 69 3.41 -18.02 3.05
N GLY A 70 4.61 -17.47 3.17
CA GLY A 70 5.64 -17.47 2.12
C GLY A 70 5.65 -16.24 1.20
N LEU A 71 4.91 -15.18 1.53
CA LEU A 71 4.98 -13.91 0.81
C LEU A 71 6.16 -13.08 1.29
N HIS A 72 6.61 -12.14 0.47
CA HIS A 72 7.60 -11.14 0.84
C HIS A 72 6.93 -9.76 0.85
N VAL A 73 6.81 -9.15 2.03
CA VAL A 73 6.19 -7.83 2.17
C VAL A 73 7.21 -6.76 1.83
N VAL A 74 7.04 -6.16 0.65
CA VAL A 74 7.92 -5.13 0.08
C VAL A 74 7.83 -3.82 0.86
N GLY A 75 6.65 -3.51 1.41
CA GLY A 75 6.41 -2.32 2.22
C GLY A 75 5.00 -2.28 2.82
N ASN A 76 4.86 -1.55 3.93
CA ASN A 76 3.59 -1.31 4.63
C ASN A 76 3.20 0.16 4.52
N TRP A 77 2.07 0.46 3.89
CA TRP A 77 1.67 1.83 3.57
C TRP A 77 0.59 2.35 4.52
N SER A 78 0.84 3.35 5.38
CA SER A 78 2.15 4.00 5.64
C SER A 78 2.70 3.74 7.05
N GLY A 79 2.10 2.83 7.80
CA GLY A 79 2.59 2.47 9.13
C GLY A 79 3.96 1.81 9.05
N ASP A 80 4.96 2.43 9.70
CA ASP A 80 6.37 2.00 9.68
C ASP A 80 7.03 1.98 8.29
N ALA A 81 6.47 2.71 7.32
CA ALA A 81 7.02 2.79 5.97
C ALA A 81 8.28 3.66 5.89
N THR A 82 9.18 3.28 5.00
CA THR A 82 10.26 4.14 4.49
C THR A 82 9.93 4.67 3.10
N LEU A 83 10.55 5.80 2.71
CA LEU A 83 10.40 6.34 1.35
C LEU A 83 10.86 5.32 0.29
N ALA A 84 11.94 4.58 0.55
CA ALA A 84 12.45 3.57 -0.39
C ALA A 84 11.45 2.42 -0.64
N GLU A 85 10.68 2.03 0.39
CA GLU A 85 9.60 1.05 0.26
C GLU A 85 8.43 1.59 -0.56
N ILE A 86 8.13 2.88 -0.38
CA ILE A 86 7.13 3.56 -1.19
C ILE A 86 7.57 3.58 -2.65
N GLU A 87 8.77 4.09 -2.93
CA GLU A 87 9.34 4.19 -4.28
C GLU A 87 9.32 2.86 -5.04
N ARG A 88 9.64 1.73 -4.38
CA ARG A 88 9.67 0.40 -5.03
C ARG A 88 8.31 -0.30 -5.13
N ALA A 89 7.26 0.19 -4.47
CA ALA A 89 5.94 -0.46 -4.45
C ALA A 89 5.37 -0.79 -5.84
N PRO A 90 5.54 0.05 -6.90
CA PRO A 90 5.11 -0.28 -8.25
C PRO A 90 5.71 -1.55 -8.87
N LYS A 91 6.74 -2.14 -8.26
CA LYS A 91 7.39 -3.37 -8.75
C LYS A 91 6.76 -4.66 -8.19
N ALA A 92 5.98 -4.57 -7.11
CA ALA A 92 5.37 -5.73 -6.46
C ALA A 92 4.38 -6.47 -7.37
N LYS A 93 3.95 -7.67 -6.96
CA LYS A 93 3.03 -8.53 -7.73
C LYS A 93 1.56 -8.35 -7.34
N LEU A 94 1.29 -7.87 -6.14
CA LEU A 94 -0.07 -7.66 -5.63
C LEU A 94 -0.09 -6.58 -4.55
N ASN A 95 -1.09 -5.70 -4.60
CA ASN A 95 -1.40 -4.73 -3.55
C ASN A 95 -2.53 -5.27 -2.67
N LEU A 96 -2.24 -5.52 -1.39
CA LEU A 96 -3.22 -5.95 -0.39
C LEU A 96 -3.76 -4.71 0.31
N ILE A 97 -4.98 -4.27 -0.02
CA ILE A 97 -5.57 -3.06 0.57
C ILE A 97 -6.45 -3.38 1.78
N HIS A 98 -6.09 -2.85 2.95
CA HIS A 98 -6.88 -2.98 4.18
C HIS A 98 -7.86 -1.80 4.32
N CYS A 99 -7.36 -0.57 4.45
CA CYS A 99 -8.21 0.61 4.42
C CYS A 99 -8.52 1.04 2.98
N TYR A 100 -9.60 0.48 2.42
CA TYR A 100 -10.08 0.86 1.08
C TYR A 100 -10.26 2.37 0.93
N ARG A 101 -10.87 3.03 1.93
CA ARG A 101 -11.28 4.43 1.81
C ARG A 101 -10.11 5.38 1.55
N SER A 102 -8.97 5.17 2.20
CA SER A 102 -7.86 6.10 2.13
C SER A 102 -6.91 5.84 0.95
N MET A 103 -6.77 4.58 0.52
CA MET A 103 -5.70 4.21 -0.43
C MET A 103 -6.19 3.56 -1.74
N ASN A 104 -7.50 3.42 -1.98
CA ASN A 104 -7.98 2.90 -3.27
C ASN A 104 -7.50 3.75 -4.46
N TYR A 105 -7.25 5.04 -4.26
CA TYR A 105 -6.77 5.96 -5.30
C TYR A 105 -5.41 5.51 -5.86
N ILE A 106 -4.42 5.26 -4.99
CA ILE A 106 -3.10 4.81 -5.43
C ILE A 106 -3.11 3.36 -5.93
N CYS A 107 -3.96 2.49 -5.37
CA CYS A 107 -4.11 1.12 -5.90
C CYS A 107 -4.63 1.12 -7.34
N ARG A 108 -5.69 1.90 -7.63
CA ARG A 108 -6.22 2.05 -9.00
C ARG A 108 -5.16 2.60 -9.95
N HIS A 109 -4.44 3.63 -9.52
CA HIS A 109 -3.35 4.17 -10.30
C HIS A 109 -2.26 3.14 -10.60
N MET A 110 -1.85 2.34 -9.59
CA MET A 110 -0.83 1.32 -9.77
C MET A 110 -1.28 0.18 -10.71
N GLU A 111 -2.55 -0.19 -10.67
CA GLU A 111 -3.14 -1.14 -11.61
C GLU A 111 -3.14 -0.58 -13.04
N GLU A 112 -3.61 0.66 -13.23
CA GLU A 112 -3.70 1.30 -14.55
C GLU A 112 -2.33 1.55 -15.20
N LYS A 113 -1.35 2.03 -14.42
CA LYS A 113 -0.05 2.45 -14.96
C LYS A 113 1.00 1.34 -14.96
N TYR A 114 1.02 0.51 -13.92
CA TYR A 114 2.06 -0.50 -13.71
C TYR A 114 1.54 -1.93 -13.83
N GLY A 115 0.22 -2.13 -13.97
CA GLY A 115 -0.38 -3.47 -14.05
C GLY A 115 -0.34 -4.25 -12.74
N VAL A 116 -0.14 -3.58 -11.59
CA VAL A 116 -0.10 -4.24 -10.27
C VAL A 116 -1.53 -4.40 -9.77
N PRO A 117 -2.10 -5.62 -9.77
CA PRO A 117 -3.47 -5.82 -9.29
C PRO A 117 -3.58 -5.51 -7.80
N TRP A 118 -4.80 -5.29 -7.33
CA TRP A 118 -5.09 -5.08 -5.92
C TRP A 118 -6.31 -5.87 -5.47
N MET A 119 -6.35 -6.21 -4.17
CA MET A 119 -7.51 -6.86 -3.55
C MET A 119 -7.73 -6.34 -2.13
N GLU A 120 -8.99 -6.20 -1.74
CA GLU A 120 -9.36 -5.92 -0.35
C GLU A 120 -9.16 -7.15 0.53
N TYR A 121 -8.68 -6.94 1.76
CA TYR A 121 -8.57 -7.99 2.77
C TYR A 121 -8.92 -7.45 4.15
N ASN A 122 -9.18 -8.36 5.10
CA ASN A 122 -9.58 -7.98 6.45
C ASN A 122 -8.91 -8.89 7.49
N PHE A 123 -8.03 -8.31 8.32
CA PHE A 123 -7.36 -8.99 9.42
C PHE A 123 -7.95 -8.70 10.81
N PHE A 124 -9.24 -8.37 10.88
CA PHE A 124 -9.96 -8.28 12.15
C PHE A 124 -10.69 -9.58 12.51
N GLY A 125 -10.13 -10.29 13.49
CA GLY A 125 -10.70 -11.52 14.03
C GLY A 125 -10.41 -12.76 13.19
N PRO A 126 -10.40 -13.95 13.81
CA PRO A 126 -9.86 -15.17 13.21
C PRO A 126 -10.58 -15.58 11.91
N SER A 127 -11.90 -15.45 11.85
CA SER A 127 -12.67 -15.83 10.65
C SER A 127 -12.32 -14.99 9.42
N GLN A 128 -12.10 -13.69 9.60
CA GLN A 128 -11.75 -12.78 8.50
C GLN A 128 -10.28 -12.96 8.09
N ILE A 129 -9.40 -13.16 9.07
CA ILE A 129 -7.98 -13.47 8.84
C ILE A 129 -7.85 -14.75 8.01
N GLU A 130 -8.51 -15.85 8.42
CA GLU A 130 -8.47 -17.11 7.69
C GLU A 130 -8.98 -16.95 6.25
N ALA A 131 -10.14 -16.32 6.08
CA ALA A 131 -10.71 -16.09 4.76
C ALA A 131 -9.78 -15.25 3.87
N SER A 132 -9.20 -14.18 4.42
CA SER A 132 -8.28 -13.29 3.72
C SER A 132 -7.00 -14.01 3.30
N LEU A 133 -6.33 -14.72 4.21
CA LEU A 133 -5.11 -15.49 3.91
C LEU A 133 -5.36 -16.52 2.80
N ARG A 134 -6.50 -17.24 2.84
CA ARG A 134 -6.87 -18.19 1.79
C ARG A 134 -7.13 -17.52 0.44
N GLN A 135 -7.72 -16.32 0.42
CA GLN A 135 -7.93 -15.60 -0.85
C GLN A 135 -6.63 -15.05 -1.40
N ILE A 136 -5.79 -14.46 -0.56
CA ILE A 136 -4.45 -13.96 -0.95
C ILE A 136 -3.63 -15.10 -1.56
N ALA A 137 -3.59 -16.26 -0.91
CA ALA A 137 -2.84 -17.41 -1.40
C ALA A 137 -3.31 -17.92 -2.79
N LYS A 138 -4.57 -17.71 -3.19
CA LYS A 138 -5.07 -18.12 -4.52
C LYS A 138 -4.55 -17.26 -5.67
N HIS A 139 -3.94 -16.11 -5.37
CA HIS A 139 -3.33 -15.25 -6.39
C HIS A 139 -1.95 -15.75 -6.86
N PHE A 140 -1.37 -16.77 -6.22
CA PHE A 140 0.01 -17.24 -6.44
C PHE A 140 0.11 -18.72 -6.78
#